data_AF-A0A3C1YS60-F1
#
_entry.id   AF-A0A3C1YS60-F1
#
_cell.length_a   1.000
_cell.length_b   1.000
_cell.length_c   1.000
_cell.angle_alpha   90.00
_cell.angle_beta   90.00
_cell.angle_gamma   90.00
#
_symmetry.space_group_name_H-M   'P 1'
#
loop_
_entity.id
_entity.type
_entity.pdbx_description
1 polymer ?
#
loop_
_entity_poly.entity_id
_entity_poly.type
_entity_poly.pdbx_seq_one_letter_code
_entity_poly.pdbx_strand_id
1 'polypeptide(L)'
;MSVLFIIAFSVVIILMSRFVFKFWFNPISFYSLIWCLILTLFELKLIDYYSLEIETWTIIIVSWLLFVTGAITIYLIFPSENQRLNLEYHNPYPVLNLDIHRLKFILWILNIVSLIAALYNLYLVTKITGGLLNAFIIGNLLYSYRVAEGIPGSLPYIGSIVYTAAAFAGVYSARVQKISLVGIFPIINIIIIDFAIMGRADILIVSILSATAYFVTPKSSKSNKSTSSVRFRKVLLIVVLLSVIIGGAELIRSTRSAKEGFRGSTGSLKKLSSSGIITPSIYLYFSSSIGVLNQYFIQNKEDVPIGSNMFLTLYRIFERFGVDVHAEIYQQWYKIPTPVNTGTYLRELHGDFGIPGILFGPYLLGVFSSFFWLRFKENGRFIDLSFIAFFFGIIGLSFIVIATRLGGYFFFPFIAIPISMFLDRRVKSQKLFSTVEQKTINICDS
;
A
#
# COMPACT_ATOMS: atom_id res chain seq x y z
N MET A 1 -15.39 -20.78 16.08
CA MET A 1 -14.05 -21.36 16.32
C MET A 1 -13.00 -20.86 15.32
N SER A 2 -13.35 -20.62 14.05
CA SER A 2 -12.44 -20.15 13.00
C SER A 2 -11.69 -18.85 13.34
N VAL A 3 -12.36 -17.86 13.93
CA VAL A 3 -11.74 -16.56 14.29
C VAL A 3 -10.54 -16.73 15.24
N LEU A 4 -10.70 -17.51 16.30
CA LEU A 4 -9.62 -17.75 17.26
C LEU A 4 -8.43 -18.45 16.60
N PHE A 5 -8.70 -19.41 15.70
CA PHE A 5 -7.66 -20.08 14.93
C PHE A 5 -6.90 -19.12 14.01
N ILE A 6 -7.61 -18.27 13.25
CA ILE A 6 -7.00 -17.25 12.38
C ILE A 6 -6.08 -16.34 13.19
N ILE A 7 -6.56 -15.84 14.32
CA ILE A 7 -5.79 -14.93 15.18
C ILE A 7 -4.56 -15.66 15.75
N ALA A 8 -4.73 -16.86 16.30
CA ALA A 8 -3.65 -17.65 16.87
C ALA A 8 -2.57 -17.96 15.82
N PHE A 9 -2.96 -18.42 14.64
CA PHE A 9 -2.06 -18.71 13.52
C PHE A 9 -1.26 -17.46 13.11
N SER A 10 -1.94 -16.32 12.98
CA SER A 10 -1.32 -15.06 12.62
C SER A 10 -0.33 -14.57 13.68
N VAL A 11 -0.70 -14.68 14.97
CA VAL A 11 0.17 -14.32 16.09
C VAL A 11 1.43 -15.17 16.08
N VAL A 12 1.31 -16.49 15.89
CA VAL A 12 2.46 -17.39 15.79
C VAL A 12 3.38 -16.97 14.64
N ILE A 13 2.83 -16.72 13.45
CA ILE A 13 3.64 -16.27 12.30
C ILE A 13 4.30 -14.91 12.56
N ILE A 14 3.60 -13.96 13.17
CA ILE A 14 4.15 -12.64 13.50
C ILE A 14 5.29 -12.79 14.52
N LEU A 15 5.12 -13.61 15.57
CA LEU A 15 6.17 -13.88 16.56
C LEU A 15 7.38 -14.57 15.94
N MET A 16 7.16 -15.57 15.08
CA MET A 16 8.22 -16.23 14.31
C MET A 16 8.96 -15.23 13.42
N SER A 17 8.24 -14.36 12.71
CA SER A 17 8.85 -13.33 11.86
C SER A 17 9.69 -12.35 12.68
N ARG A 18 9.25 -12.00 13.89
CA ARG A 18 10.01 -11.16 14.82
C ARG A 18 11.29 -11.87 15.24
N PHE A 19 11.25 -13.17 15.48
CA PHE A 19 12.44 -13.95 15.82
C PHE A 19 13.46 -13.96 14.67
N VAL A 20 13.00 -14.22 13.44
CA VAL A 20 13.84 -14.24 12.22
C VAL A 20 14.40 -12.86 11.90
N PHE A 21 13.53 -11.87 11.72
CA PHE A 21 13.94 -10.54 11.25
C PHE A 21 14.44 -9.62 12.37
N LYS A 22 14.14 -9.92 13.65
CA LYS A 22 14.39 -9.06 14.84
C LYS A 22 13.59 -7.76 14.90
N PHE A 23 12.69 -7.51 13.95
CA PHE A 23 11.80 -6.34 13.93
C PHE A 23 10.33 -6.73 13.86
N TRP A 24 9.49 -5.96 14.53
CA TRP A 24 8.03 -6.12 14.49
C TRP A 24 7.42 -5.74 13.14
N PHE A 25 7.98 -4.75 12.44
CA PHE A 25 7.52 -4.34 11.11
C PHE A 25 8.47 -4.91 10.04
N ASN A 26 8.06 -6.03 9.47
CA ASN A 26 8.77 -6.78 8.44
C ASN A 26 7.75 -7.32 7.41
N PRO A 27 8.18 -7.86 6.26
CA PRO A 27 7.25 -8.30 5.22
C PRO A 27 6.24 -9.37 5.69
N ILE A 28 6.70 -10.36 6.46
CA ILE A 28 5.85 -11.45 6.99
C ILE A 28 4.84 -10.92 7.99
N SER A 29 5.26 -10.09 8.95
CA SER A 29 4.35 -9.56 9.95
C SER A 29 3.29 -8.64 9.33
N PHE A 30 3.67 -7.85 8.33
CA PHE A 30 2.75 -6.95 7.65
C PHE A 30 1.72 -7.71 6.81
N TYR A 31 2.16 -8.69 6.01
CA TYR A 31 1.27 -9.57 5.24
C TYR A 31 0.30 -10.33 6.17
N SER A 32 0.84 -10.92 7.24
CA SER A 32 0.07 -11.69 8.21
C SER A 32 -0.96 -10.85 8.95
N LEU A 33 -0.63 -9.60 9.30
CA LEU A 33 -1.56 -8.68 9.96
C LEU A 33 -2.75 -8.33 9.05
N ILE A 34 -2.51 -8.07 7.76
CA ILE A 34 -3.55 -7.73 6.79
C ILE A 34 -4.50 -8.90 6.59
N TRP A 35 -3.96 -10.09 6.32
CA TRP A 35 -4.79 -11.30 6.11
C TRP A 35 -5.51 -11.72 7.39
N CYS A 36 -4.89 -11.61 8.56
CA CYS A 36 -5.54 -11.84 9.86
C CYS A 36 -6.75 -10.94 10.05
N LEU A 37 -6.58 -9.63 9.85
CA LEU A 37 -7.65 -8.64 10.02
C LEU A 37 -8.83 -8.99 9.14
N ILE A 38 -8.59 -9.37 7.90
CA ILE A 38 -9.63 -9.49 6.88
C ILE A 38 -10.35 -10.82 6.94
N LEU A 39 -9.63 -11.91 7.17
CA LEU A 39 -10.24 -13.20 7.47
C LEU A 39 -11.07 -13.13 8.75
N THR A 40 -10.58 -12.41 9.77
CA THR A 40 -11.36 -12.16 10.99
C THR A 40 -12.63 -11.38 10.67
N LEU A 41 -12.53 -10.27 9.94
CA LEU A 41 -13.69 -9.48 9.54
C LEU A 41 -14.70 -10.32 8.75
N PHE A 42 -14.27 -11.15 7.81
CA PHE A 42 -15.13 -12.07 7.07
C PHE A 42 -15.82 -13.10 7.99
N GLU A 43 -15.08 -13.73 8.88
CA GLU A 43 -15.59 -14.76 9.81
C GLU A 43 -16.46 -14.20 10.94
N LEU A 44 -16.45 -12.88 11.19
CA LEU A 44 -17.42 -12.25 12.09
C LEU A 44 -18.87 -12.31 11.54
N LYS A 45 -19.06 -12.57 10.24
CA LYS A 45 -20.36 -12.72 9.57
C LYS A 45 -21.36 -11.61 9.91
N LEU A 46 -20.89 -10.35 10.02
CA LEU A 46 -21.80 -9.21 10.21
C LEU A 46 -22.65 -8.94 8.96
N ILE A 47 -22.17 -9.43 7.81
CA ILE A 47 -22.93 -9.73 6.60
C ILE A 47 -22.98 -11.25 6.46
N ASP A 48 -24.12 -11.79 6.06
CA ASP A 48 -24.41 -13.23 5.96
C ASP A 48 -23.66 -13.95 4.82
N TYR A 49 -22.33 -13.86 4.80
CA TYR A 49 -21.51 -14.49 3.78
C TYR A 49 -21.62 -16.01 3.82
N TYR A 50 -21.66 -16.64 2.65
CA TYR A 50 -21.53 -18.10 2.52
C TYR A 50 -20.27 -18.60 3.23
N SER A 51 -20.32 -19.83 3.74
CA SER A 51 -19.14 -20.52 4.28
C SER A 51 -18.09 -20.69 3.19
N LEU A 52 -16.82 -20.64 3.58
CA LEU A 52 -15.71 -20.90 2.65
C LEU A 52 -15.61 -22.40 2.41
N GLU A 53 -15.45 -22.77 1.14
CA GLU A 53 -15.13 -24.13 0.74
C GLU A 53 -13.72 -24.51 1.20
N ILE A 54 -13.49 -25.81 1.39
CA ILE A 54 -12.18 -26.32 1.80
C ILE A 54 -11.07 -25.97 0.80
N GLU A 55 -11.41 -25.90 -0.48
CA GLU A 55 -10.51 -25.47 -1.55
C GLU A 55 -10.02 -24.03 -1.34
N THR A 56 -10.94 -23.10 -1.08
CA THR A 56 -10.62 -21.70 -0.80
C THR A 56 -9.74 -21.56 0.44
N TRP A 57 -10.05 -22.29 1.51
CA TRP A 57 -9.20 -22.34 2.71
C TRP A 57 -7.79 -22.83 2.40
N THR A 58 -7.68 -23.90 1.61
CA THR A 58 -6.40 -24.49 1.20
C THR A 58 -5.57 -23.49 0.42
N ILE A 59 -6.18 -22.79 -0.54
CA ILE A 59 -5.52 -21.76 -1.36
C ILE A 59 -4.98 -20.62 -0.49
N ILE A 60 -5.80 -20.11 0.43
CA ILE A 60 -5.39 -19.03 1.34
C ILE A 60 -4.20 -19.47 2.21
N ILE A 61 -4.27 -20.67 2.82
CA ILE A 61 -3.22 -21.19 3.70
C ILE A 61 -1.93 -21.44 2.90
N VAL A 62 -2.02 -22.10 1.74
CA VAL A 62 -0.87 -22.40 0.87
C VAL A 62 -0.20 -21.11 0.41
N SER A 63 -0.96 -20.11 -0.06
CA SER A 63 -0.41 -18.81 -0.47
C SER A 63 0.28 -18.08 0.69
N TRP A 64 -0.29 -18.13 1.89
CA TRP A 64 0.32 -17.52 3.08
C TRP A 64 1.65 -18.20 3.43
N LEU A 65 1.68 -19.54 3.44
CA LEU A 65 2.89 -20.31 3.70
C LEU A 65 3.96 -20.10 2.62
N LEU A 66 3.57 -19.96 1.35
CA LEU A 66 4.48 -19.66 0.25
C LEU A 66 5.09 -18.26 0.37
N PHE A 67 4.29 -17.27 0.76
CA PHE A 67 4.80 -15.93 1.06
C PHE A 67 5.83 -15.96 2.19
N VAL A 68 5.51 -16.64 3.30
CA VAL A 68 6.43 -16.84 4.43
C VAL A 68 7.71 -17.55 4.00
N THR A 69 7.58 -18.62 3.22
CA THR A 69 8.72 -19.41 2.71
C THR A 69 9.61 -18.55 1.83
N GLY A 70 9.05 -17.81 0.87
CA GLY A 70 9.82 -16.92 0.00
C GLY A 70 10.59 -15.85 0.77
N ALA A 71 9.96 -15.28 1.82
CA ALA A 71 10.62 -14.33 2.70
C ALA A 71 11.79 -14.95 3.51
N ILE A 72 11.60 -16.16 4.04
CA ILE A 72 12.63 -16.90 4.79
C ILE A 72 13.77 -17.34 3.87
N THR A 73 13.49 -17.78 2.64
CA THR A 73 14.52 -18.16 1.65
C THR A 73 15.56 -17.06 1.50
N ILE A 74 15.11 -15.82 1.34
CA ILE A 74 16.03 -14.68 1.20
C ILE A 74 16.79 -14.39 2.49
N TYR A 75 16.16 -14.51 3.65
CA TYR A 75 16.85 -14.38 4.93
C TYR A 75 17.99 -15.41 5.08
N LEU A 76 17.77 -16.65 4.65
CA LEU A 76 18.78 -17.71 4.71
C LEU A 76 19.93 -17.51 3.71
N ILE A 77 19.63 -16.98 2.52
CA ILE A 77 20.63 -16.74 1.47
C ILE A 77 21.46 -15.48 1.75
N PHE A 78 20.88 -14.45 2.38
CA PHE A 78 21.60 -13.21 2.64
C PHE A 78 22.77 -13.46 3.60
N PRO A 79 24.04 -13.39 3.13
CA PRO A 79 25.18 -13.88 3.90
C PRO A 79 25.32 -13.12 5.22
N SER A 80 25.23 -13.87 6.32
CA SER A 80 25.20 -13.35 7.70
C SER A 80 26.57 -12.91 8.24
N GLU A 81 27.59 -12.74 7.39
CA GLU A 81 29.00 -12.69 7.82
C GLU A 81 29.32 -11.53 8.78
N ASN A 82 28.52 -10.45 8.80
CA ASN A 82 28.63 -9.37 9.79
C ASN A 82 27.46 -9.29 10.80
N GLN A 83 26.47 -10.19 10.73
CA GLN A 83 25.30 -10.18 11.64
C GLN A 83 25.47 -11.00 12.92
N ARG A 84 26.55 -11.80 13.06
CA ARG A 84 26.75 -12.68 14.22
C ARG A 84 27.52 -12.08 15.41
N LEU A 85 28.21 -10.94 15.30
CA LEU A 85 29.11 -10.52 16.39
C LEU A 85 28.89 -9.14 17.02
N ASN A 86 28.05 -8.23 16.48
CA ASN A 86 27.96 -6.87 17.06
C ASN A 86 26.57 -6.18 17.07
N LEU A 87 25.48 -6.90 16.79
CA LEU A 87 24.12 -6.33 16.91
C LEU A 87 23.68 -6.09 18.37
N GLU A 88 24.50 -6.47 19.35
CA GLU A 88 24.14 -6.34 20.76
C GLU A 88 24.46 -5.00 21.41
N TYR A 89 25.30 -4.10 20.87
CA TYR A 89 25.65 -2.90 21.66
C TYR A 89 25.55 -1.50 21.05
N HIS A 90 25.78 -1.21 19.77
CA HIS A 90 25.70 0.20 19.29
C HIS A 90 24.95 0.37 17.96
N ASN A 91 23.74 0.93 18.05
CA ASN A 91 22.86 1.44 16.99
C ASN A 91 22.72 0.54 15.74
N PRO A 92 21.71 -0.36 15.69
CA PRO A 92 21.57 -1.40 14.66
C PRO A 92 21.13 -0.90 13.28
N TYR A 93 21.27 0.40 13.00
CA TYR A 93 20.85 0.97 11.73
C TYR A 93 22.02 1.68 11.05
N PRO A 94 22.27 1.42 9.76
CA PRO A 94 23.14 2.29 8.98
C PRO A 94 22.61 3.71 9.12
N VAL A 95 23.50 4.63 9.50
CA VAL A 95 23.16 6.04 9.58
C VAL A 95 22.76 6.47 8.17
N LEU A 96 21.46 6.59 7.94
CA LEU A 96 20.93 7.19 6.72
C LEU A 96 21.46 8.63 6.67
N ASN A 97 22.55 8.82 5.94
CA ASN A 97 23.19 10.11 5.74
C ASN A 97 22.36 10.88 4.71
N LEU A 98 21.20 11.33 5.18
CA LEU A 98 20.22 12.04 4.38
C LEU A 98 20.42 13.54 4.57
N ASP A 99 20.64 14.23 3.47
CA ASP A 99 20.41 15.67 3.39
C ASP A 99 18.89 15.94 3.47
N ILE A 100 18.42 16.29 4.68
CA ILE A 100 17.01 16.57 4.96
C ILE A 100 16.52 17.78 4.16
N HIS A 101 17.38 18.76 3.86
CA HIS A 101 17.00 19.93 3.07
C HIS A 101 16.72 19.55 1.62
N ARG A 102 17.57 18.70 1.05
CA ARG A 102 17.36 18.16 -0.30
C ARG A 102 16.11 17.30 -0.40
N LEU A 103 15.86 16.41 0.57
CA LEU A 103 14.62 15.63 0.60
C LEU A 103 13.40 16.57 0.70
N LYS A 104 13.45 17.59 1.56
CA LYS A 104 12.40 18.59 1.70
C LYS A 104 12.14 19.35 0.38
N PHE A 105 13.19 19.73 -0.33
CA PHE A 105 13.09 20.41 -1.62
C PHE A 105 12.42 19.53 -2.68
N ILE A 106 12.86 18.28 -2.82
CA ILE A 106 12.25 17.31 -3.73
C ILE A 106 10.77 17.09 -3.37
N LEU A 107 10.46 16.95 -2.08
CA LEU A 107 9.08 16.81 -1.62
C LEU A 107 8.23 18.01 -2.02
N TRP A 108 8.73 19.23 -1.89
CA TRP A 108 8.00 20.41 -2.35
C TRP A 108 7.72 20.38 -3.85
N ILE A 109 8.69 19.99 -4.68
CA ILE A 109 8.48 19.84 -6.13
C ILE A 109 7.37 18.81 -6.41
N LEU A 110 7.50 17.60 -5.85
CA LEU A 110 6.51 16.54 -6.06
C LEU A 110 5.11 16.96 -5.59
N ASN A 111 5.03 17.63 -4.45
CA ASN A 111 3.80 18.14 -3.86
C ASN A 111 3.16 19.25 -4.71
N ILE A 112 3.94 20.17 -5.27
CA ILE A 112 3.43 21.23 -6.15
C ILE A 112 2.91 20.62 -7.45
N VAL A 113 3.66 19.72 -8.08
CA VAL A 113 3.22 19.05 -9.32
C VAL A 113 1.96 18.23 -9.08
N SER A 114 1.90 17.49 -7.97
CA SER A 114 0.71 16.73 -7.58
C SER A 114 -0.49 17.64 -7.26
N LEU A 115 -0.28 18.81 -6.67
CA LEU A 115 -1.34 19.79 -6.43
C LEU A 115 -1.87 20.36 -7.75
N ILE A 116 -1.00 20.69 -8.70
CA ILE A 116 -1.41 21.16 -10.03
C ILE A 116 -2.30 20.12 -10.71
N ALA A 117 -1.91 18.84 -10.65
CA ALA A 117 -2.73 17.75 -11.16
C ALA A 117 -4.09 17.63 -10.43
N ALA A 118 -4.10 17.79 -9.11
CA ALA A 118 -5.32 17.77 -8.31
C ALA A 118 -6.28 18.91 -8.70
N LEU A 119 -5.75 20.13 -8.82
CA LEU A 119 -6.52 21.31 -9.23
C LEU A 119 -7.03 21.19 -10.68
N TYR A 120 -6.23 20.60 -11.58
CA TYR A 120 -6.65 20.34 -12.95
C TYR A 120 -7.82 19.35 -13.01
N ASN A 121 -7.76 18.23 -12.26
CA ASN A 121 -8.87 17.30 -12.17
C ASN A 121 -10.11 17.96 -11.55
N LEU A 122 -9.94 18.79 -10.53
CA LEU A 122 -11.02 19.56 -9.94
C LEU A 122 -11.67 20.50 -10.97
N TYR A 123 -10.86 21.20 -11.77
CA TYR A 123 -11.32 22.06 -12.85
C TYR A 123 -12.10 21.30 -13.93
N LEU A 124 -11.63 20.11 -14.34
CA LEU A 124 -12.37 19.29 -15.31
C LEU A 124 -13.74 18.88 -14.76
N VAL A 125 -13.77 18.47 -13.49
CA VAL A 125 -15.01 18.08 -12.81
C VAL A 125 -15.96 19.27 -12.72
N THR A 126 -15.51 20.44 -12.27
CA THR A 126 -16.38 21.62 -12.18
C THR A 126 -16.92 22.03 -13.54
N LYS A 127 -16.14 21.87 -14.62
CA LYS A 127 -16.60 22.11 -15.99
C LYS A 127 -17.69 21.14 -16.42
N ILE A 128 -17.55 19.85 -16.09
CA ILE A 128 -18.55 18.81 -16.44
C ILE A 128 -19.82 18.98 -15.62
N THR A 129 -19.71 19.32 -14.34
CA THR A 129 -20.85 19.37 -13.40
C THR A 129 -21.53 20.73 -13.33
N GLY A 130 -20.98 21.76 -14.00
CA GLY A 130 -21.47 23.14 -13.90
C GLY A 130 -21.20 23.80 -12.55
N GLY A 131 -20.18 23.34 -11.82
CA GLY A 131 -19.77 23.90 -10.53
C GLY A 131 -19.37 22.84 -9.51
N LEU A 132 -18.58 23.26 -8.51
CA LEU A 132 -18.04 22.36 -7.48
C LEU A 132 -19.15 21.77 -6.59
N LEU A 133 -20.13 22.58 -6.18
CA LEU A 133 -21.27 22.11 -5.38
C LEU A 133 -22.10 21.07 -6.14
N ASN A 134 -22.29 21.25 -7.44
CA ASN A 134 -23.00 20.27 -8.25
C ASN A 134 -22.28 18.91 -8.29
N ALA A 135 -20.94 18.90 -8.27
CA ALA A 135 -20.19 17.65 -8.21
C ALA A 135 -20.53 16.80 -6.97
N PHE A 136 -20.95 17.42 -5.86
CA PHE A 136 -21.46 16.70 -4.69
C PHE A 136 -22.83 16.08 -4.94
N ILE A 137 -23.71 16.77 -5.66
CA ILE A 137 -25.08 16.34 -5.92
C ILE A 137 -25.09 15.18 -6.94
N ILE A 138 -24.26 15.27 -7.98
CA ILE A 138 -24.19 14.28 -9.07
C ILE A 138 -22.98 13.35 -8.97
N GLY A 139 -22.47 13.09 -7.76
CA GLY A 139 -21.28 12.26 -7.53
C GLY A 139 -21.38 10.84 -8.10
N ASN A 140 -22.58 10.24 -8.13
CA ASN A 140 -22.81 8.91 -8.73
C ASN A 140 -22.62 8.91 -10.25
N LEU A 141 -23.02 9.99 -10.93
CA LEU A 141 -22.82 10.15 -12.38
C LEU A 141 -21.33 10.32 -12.70
N LEU A 142 -20.61 11.10 -11.88
CA LEU A 142 -19.18 11.29 -12.04
C LEU A 142 -18.41 9.98 -11.85
N TYR A 143 -18.85 9.17 -10.88
CA TYR A 143 -18.33 7.82 -10.70
C TYR A 143 -18.61 6.94 -11.92
N SER A 144 -19.80 6.98 -12.51
CA SER A 144 -20.09 6.20 -13.73
C SER A 144 -19.26 6.65 -14.93
N TYR A 145 -18.97 7.95 -15.09
CA TYR A 145 -18.06 8.42 -16.14
C TYR A 145 -16.64 7.90 -15.95
N ARG A 146 -16.12 7.96 -14.73
CA ARG A 146 -14.82 7.37 -14.40
C ARG A 146 -14.79 5.88 -14.75
N VAL A 147 -15.89 5.18 -14.51
CA VAL A 147 -16.02 3.75 -14.71
C VAL A 147 -16.10 3.38 -16.20
N ALA A 148 -16.90 4.08 -16.98
CA ALA A 148 -17.11 3.72 -18.38
C ALA A 148 -15.87 3.99 -19.26
N GLU A 149 -15.45 5.25 -19.36
CA GLU A 149 -14.44 5.68 -20.34
C GLU A 149 -13.30 6.49 -19.71
N GLY A 150 -13.40 6.77 -18.41
CA GLY A 150 -12.59 7.77 -17.74
C GLY A 150 -13.15 9.17 -17.94
N ILE A 151 -12.62 10.15 -17.21
CA ILE A 151 -13.05 11.54 -17.33
C ILE A 151 -12.39 12.13 -18.59
N PRO A 152 -13.16 12.64 -19.57
CA PRO A 152 -12.59 13.24 -20.77
C PRO A 152 -11.61 14.37 -20.45
N GLY A 153 -10.46 14.36 -21.12
CA GLY A 153 -9.39 15.33 -20.88
C GLY A 153 -8.54 15.09 -19.63
N SER A 154 -8.86 14.09 -18.80
CA SER A 154 -8.00 13.77 -17.65
C SER A 154 -6.62 13.31 -18.12
N LEU A 155 -5.58 13.84 -17.48
CA LEU A 155 -4.21 13.44 -17.74
C LEU A 155 -3.97 12.07 -17.09
N PRO A 156 -3.76 11.00 -17.87
CA PRO A 156 -3.60 9.67 -17.30
C PRO A 156 -2.31 9.63 -16.47
N TYR A 157 -2.36 8.93 -15.34
CA TYR A 157 -1.21 8.59 -14.50
C TYR A 157 -0.44 9.75 -13.85
N ILE A 158 -0.78 11.02 -14.09
CA ILE A 158 -0.12 12.16 -13.43
C ILE A 158 -0.27 12.09 -11.90
N GLY A 159 -1.36 11.48 -11.43
CA GLY A 159 -1.59 11.19 -10.01
C GLY A 159 -0.53 10.29 -9.38
N SER A 160 0.22 9.49 -10.16
CA SER A 160 1.26 8.59 -9.64
C SER A 160 2.39 9.32 -8.89
N ILE A 161 2.60 10.60 -9.18
CA ILE A 161 3.56 11.47 -8.48
C ILE A 161 3.25 11.53 -6.97
N VAL A 162 1.97 11.51 -6.60
CA VAL A 162 1.54 11.59 -5.19
C VAL A 162 2.00 10.38 -4.39
N TYR A 163 2.11 9.20 -5.01
CA TYR A 163 2.62 7.99 -4.36
C TYR A 163 4.10 8.11 -4.02
N THR A 164 4.88 8.72 -4.93
CA THR A 164 6.29 9.02 -4.69
C THR A 164 6.46 10.06 -3.58
N ALA A 165 5.65 11.12 -3.61
CA ALA A 165 5.63 12.13 -2.57
C ALA A 165 5.27 11.52 -1.20
N ALA A 166 4.26 10.64 -1.15
CA ALA A 166 3.80 9.95 0.05
C ALA A 166 4.89 9.05 0.68
N ALA A 167 5.57 8.24 -0.13
CA ALA A 167 6.67 7.39 0.35
C ALA A 167 7.79 8.25 0.96
N PHE A 168 8.25 9.29 0.25
CA PHE A 168 9.30 10.17 0.77
C PHE A 168 8.85 11.06 1.93
N ALA A 169 7.57 11.42 2.02
CA ALA A 169 7.01 12.11 3.17
C ALA A 169 7.05 11.25 4.44
N GLY A 170 6.86 9.94 4.29
CA GLY A 170 7.07 8.96 5.37
C GLY A 170 8.51 8.98 5.89
N VAL A 171 9.50 8.97 4.97
CA VAL A 171 10.93 9.12 5.32
C VAL A 171 11.19 10.42 6.04
N TYR A 172 10.75 11.54 5.47
CA TYR A 172 10.96 12.87 6.02
C TYR A 172 10.40 12.97 7.45
N SER A 173 9.16 12.50 7.64
CA SER A 173 8.48 12.50 8.94
C SER A 173 9.18 11.61 9.97
N ALA A 174 9.74 10.46 9.55
CA ALA A 174 10.53 9.59 10.42
C ALA A 174 11.85 10.24 10.86
N ARG A 175 12.51 10.98 9.96
CA ARG A 175 13.80 11.64 10.22
C ARG A 175 13.65 12.89 11.08
N VAL A 176 12.64 13.71 10.81
CA VAL A 176 12.35 14.94 11.57
C VAL A 176 11.63 14.64 12.89
N GLN A 177 10.97 13.48 13.01
CA GLN A 177 10.19 13.05 14.18
C GLN A 177 9.07 14.04 14.57
N LYS A 178 8.53 14.75 13.58
CA LYS A 178 7.41 15.67 13.70
C LYS A 178 6.54 15.56 12.47
N ILE A 179 5.24 15.79 12.65
CA ILE A 179 4.31 15.95 11.55
C ILE A 179 4.49 17.37 11.03
N SER A 180 5.01 17.51 9.82
CA SER A 180 5.15 18.81 9.15
C SER A 180 4.10 18.94 8.06
N LEU A 181 3.83 20.18 7.65
CA LEU A 181 2.99 20.45 6.48
C LEU A 181 3.50 19.69 5.24
N VAL A 182 4.83 19.68 5.03
CA VAL A 182 5.49 18.96 3.92
C VAL A 182 5.18 17.46 3.95
N GLY A 183 5.10 16.86 5.15
CA GLY A 183 4.80 15.45 5.33
C GLY A 183 3.32 15.09 5.14
N ILE A 184 2.40 16.00 5.48
CA ILE A 184 0.95 15.79 5.31
C ILE A 184 0.50 16.11 3.88
N PHE A 185 1.20 16.98 3.16
CA PHE A 185 0.77 17.51 1.87
C PHE A 185 0.42 16.46 0.81
N PRO A 186 1.15 15.32 0.65
CA PRO A 186 0.74 14.27 -0.29
C PRO A 186 -0.65 13.69 0.03
N ILE A 187 -1.01 13.63 1.31
CA ILE A 187 -2.31 13.14 1.78
C ILE A 187 -3.42 14.14 1.42
N ILE A 188 -3.16 15.44 1.61
CA ILE A 188 -4.09 16.49 1.19
C ILE A 188 -4.30 16.44 -0.33
N ASN A 189 -3.21 16.34 -1.09
CA ASN A 189 -3.28 16.27 -2.55
C ASN A 189 -4.09 15.06 -3.02
N ILE A 190 -3.86 13.87 -2.45
CA ILE A 190 -4.64 12.70 -2.86
C ILE A 190 -6.10 12.81 -2.46
N ILE A 191 -6.44 13.42 -1.32
CA ILE A 191 -7.84 13.66 -0.95
C ILE A 191 -8.51 14.57 -1.98
N ILE A 192 -7.84 15.62 -2.46
CA ILE A 192 -8.40 16.51 -3.50
C ILE A 192 -8.57 15.73 -4.82
N ILE A 193 -7.58 14.92 -5.21
CA ILE A 193 -7.65 14.08 -6.42
C ILE A 193 -8.82 13.10 -6.30
N ASP A 194 -8.87 12.30 -5.23
CA ASP A 194 -9.90 11.29 -5.00
C ASP A 194 -11.27 11.93 -4.81
N PHE A 195 -11.36 13.12 -4.23
CA PHE A 195 -12.60 13.88 -4.19
C PHE A 195 -13.08 14.22 -5.61
N ALA A 196 -12.20 14.73 -6.48
CA ALA A 196 -12.55 15.06 -7.85
C ALA A 196 -13.00 13.82 -8.64
N ILE A 197 -12.37 12.67 -8.46
CA ILE A 197 -12.69 11.45 -9.22
C ILE A 197 -13.61 10.47 -8.47
N MET A 198 -14.17 10.90 -7.34
CA MET A 198 -14.93 10.08 -6.39
C MET A 198 -14.20 8.76 -6.02
N GLY A 199 -12.88 8.78 -5.89
CA GLY A 199 -12.02 7.63 -5.54
C GLY A 199 -11.87 7.40 -4.04
N ARG A 200 -11.29 6.26 -3.66
CA ARG A 200 -11.00 5.91 -2.25
C ARG A 200 -9.75 5.05 -2.10
N ALA A 201 -9.47 4.20 -3.10
CA ALA A 201 -8.34 3.29 -3.07
C ALA A 201 -7.00 4.05 -2.96
N ASP A 202 -6.89 5.21 -3.60
CA ASP A 202 -5.63 5.94 -3.67
C ASP A 202 -5.27 6.58 -2.32
N ILE A 203 -6.26 7.02 -1.53
CA ILE A 203 -6.08 7.44 -0.12
C ILE A 203 -5.47 6.30 0.71
N LEU A 204 -5.99 5.07 0.57
CA LEU A 204 -5.48 3.90 1.28
C LEU A 204 -4.03 3.58 0.86
N ILE A 205 -3.74 3.63 -0.44
CA ILE A 205 -2.39 3.41 -0.99
C ILE A 205 -1.39 4.42 -0.44
N VAL A 206 -1.69 5.72 -0.55
CA VAL A 206 -0.82 6.80 -0.03
C VAL A 206 -0.53 6.58 1.44
N SER A 207 -1.52 6.15 2.21
CA SER A 207 -1.37 5.86 3.63
C SER A 207 -0.47 4.67 3.91
N ILE A 208 -0.62 3.57 3.17
CA ILE A 208 0.25 2.39 3.26
C ILE A 208 1.70 2.75 2.90
N LEU A 209 1.89 3.51 1.82
CA LEU A 209 3.22 3.95 1.36
C LEU A 209 3.90 4.85 2.40
N SER A 210 3.20 5.87 2.90
CA SER A 210 3.73 6.77 3.94
C SER A 210 4.02 6.02 5.24
N ALA A 211 3.12 5.14 5.68
CA ALA A 211 3.31 4.35 6.91
C ALA A 211 4.50 3.40 6.77
N THR A 212 4.59 2.66 5.67
CA THR A 212 5.70 1.75 5.39
C THR A 212 7.03 2.49 5.43
N ALA A 213 7.16 3.58 4.67
CA ALA A 213 8.38 4.37 4.64
C ALA A 213 8.72 4.95 6.02
N TYR A 214 7.72 5.38 6.78
CA TYR A 214 7.92 5.88 8.15
C TYR A 214 8.45 4.79 9.11
N PHE A 215 7.86 3.60 9.10
CA PHE A 215 8.24 2.50 10.01
C PHE A 215 9.57 1.84 9.62
N VAL A 216 9.90 1.79 8.33
CA VAL A 216 11.13 1.18 7.83
C VAL A 216 12.34 2.10 8.05
N THR A 217 12.15 3.42 7.93
CA THR A 217 13.22 4.42 8.04
C THR A 217 13.80 4.52 9.45
N PRO A 218 15.14 4.39 9.62
CA PRO A 218 15.79 4.61 10.90
C PRO A 218 15.61 6.03 11.42
N LYS A 219 15.30 6.16 12.70
CA LYS A 219 15.09 7.46 13.34
C LYS A 219 16.43 8.13 13.65
N SER A 220 16.48 9.46 13.60
CA SER A 220 17.68 10.21 13.98
C SER A 220 17.98 10.01 15.47
N SER A 221 19.15 9.45 15.79
CA SER A 221 19.59 9.12 17.16
C SER A 221 19.95 10.36 18.00
N LYS A 222 20.00 11.56 17.40
CA LYS A 222 20.53 12.78 18.06
C LYS A 222 19.60 13.40 19.12
N SER A 223 18.43 12.81 19.40
CA SER A 223 17.51 13.34 20.40
C SER A 223 17.62 12.55 21.70
N ASN A 224 18.47 13.01 22.63
CA ASN A 224 18.48 12.60 24.05
C ASN A 224 17.18 12.95 24.80
N LYS A 225 16.10 13.35 24.11
CA LYS A 225 14.80 13.63 24.74
C LYS A 225 14.13 12.34 25.20
N SER A 226 13.55 12.41 26.40
CA SER A 226 12.78 11.36 27.06
C SER A 226 11.95 10.50 26.10
N THR A 227 12.09 9.18 26.26
CA THR A 227 11.48 8.13 25.43
C THR A 227 9.94 8.18 25.39
N SER A 228 9.28 8.78 26.38
CA SER A 228 7.81 8.88 26.45
C SER A 228 7.22 9.79 25.37
N SER A 229 7.86 10.94 25.10
CA SER A 229 7.41 11.92 24.09
C SER A 229 7.40 11.32 22.68
N VAL A 230 8.35 10.44 22.37
CA VAL A 230 8.46 9.80 21.05
C VAL A 230 7.34 8.77 20.84
N ARG A 231 6.94 8.03 21.89
CA ARG A 231 5.82 7.08 21.81
C ARG A 231 4.49 7.79 21.57
N PHE A 232 4.21 8.86 22.32
CA PHE A 232 2.98 9.65 22.15
C PHE A 232 2.85 10.21 20.72
N ARG A 233 3.94 10.77 20.16
CA ARG A 233 3.93 11.27 18.77
C ARG A 233 3.68 10.19 17.72
N LYS A 234 4.14 8.96 17.95
CA LYS A 234 3.85 7.82 17.05
C LYS A 234 2.36 7.51 17.06
N VAL A 235 1.77 7.40 18.25
CA VAL A 235 0.33 7.14 18.41
C VAL A 235 -0.46 8.27 17.76
N LEU A 236 -0.10 9.53 18.03
CA LEU A 236 -0.73 10.69 17.42
C LEU A 236 -0.64 10.67 15.89
N LEU A 237 0.52 10.33 15.31
CA LEU A 237 0.67 10.20 13.86
C LEU A 237 -0.25 9.13 13.28
N ILE A 238 -0.31 7.95 13.91
CA ILE A 238 -1.19 6.86 13.49
C ILE A 238 -2.66 7.30 13.59
N VAL A 239 -3.05 7.95 14.69
CA VAL A 239 -4.40 8.46 14.89
C VAL A 239 -4.74 9.52 13.85
N VAL A 240 -3.86 10.49 13.59
CA VAL A 240 -4.09 11.53 12.57
C VAL A 240 -4.19 10.90 11.18
N LEU A 241 -3.32 9.97 10.83
CA LEU A 241 -3.39 9.24 9.56
C LEU A 241 -4.72 8.50 9.43
N LEU A 242 -5.11 7.73 10.45
CA LEU A 242 -6.38 7.00 10.46
C LEU A 242 -7.58 7.94 10.38
N SER A 243 -7.59 9.04 11.14
CA SER A 243 -8.66 10.04 11.11
C SER A 243 -8.78 10.70 9.73
N VAL A 244 -7.67 10.96 9.06
CA VAL A 244 -7.67 11.54 7.71
C VAL A 244 -8.15 10.53 6.68
N ILE A 245 -7.78 9.26 6.80
CA ILE A 245 -8.28 8.17 5.93
C ILE A 245 -9.78 7.98 6.12
N ILE A 246 -10.22 7.82 7.37
CA ILE A 246 -11.62 7.60 7.72
C ILE A 246 -12.44 8.82 7.33
N GLY A 247 -11.99 10.02 7.68
CA GLY A 247 -12.68 11.28 7.33
C GLY A 247 -12.75 11.53 5.82
N GLY A 248 -11.67 11.25 5.08
CA GLY A 248 -11.66 11.37 3.62
C GLY A 248 -12.59 10.36 2.95
N ALA A 249 -12.55 9.10 3.39
CA ALA A 249 -13.43 8.04 2.90
C ALA A 249 -14.90 8.34 3.22
N GLU A 250 -15.17 8.84 4.42
CA GLU A 250 -16.49 9.22 4.90
C GLU A 250 -17.06 10.43 4.15
N LEU A 251 -16.24 11.45 3.89
CA LEU A 251 -16.61 12.58 3.06
C LEU A 251 -17.00 12.12 1.66
N ILE A 252 -16.24 11.23 1.04
CA ILE A 252 -16.56 10.68 -0.29
C ILE A 252 -17.76 9.71 -0.24
N ARG A 253 -18.11 9.21 0.94
CA ARG A 253 -19.28 8.35 1.15
C ARG A 253 -20.56 9.14 1.29
N SER A 254 -20.55 10.18 2.12
CA SER A 254 -21.74 11.00 2.39
C SER A 254 -22.27 11.68 1.12
N THR A 255 -21.39 12.00 0.17
CA THR A 255 -21.76 12.61 -1.11
C THR A 255 -22.47 11.69 -2.09
N ARG A 256 -22.35 10.37 -1.94
CA ARG A 256 -22.98 9.41 -2.86
C ARG A 256 -24.45 9.12 -2.53
N SER A 257 -25.01 9.71 -1.47
CA SER A 257 -26.40 9.51 -1.03
C SER A 257 -26.81 8.03 -0.95
N ALA A 258 -25.86 7.14 -0.63
CA ALA A 258 -26.10 5.71 -0.63
C ALA A 258 -26.91 5.32 0.60
N LYS A 259 -28.18 4.92 0.43
CA LYS A 259 -28.92 4.18 1.45
C LYS A 259 -28.23 2.82 1.62
N GLU A 260 -27.54 2.62 2.74
CA GLU A 260 -26.71 1.42 3.01
C GLU A 260 -27.54 0.21 3.48
N GLY A 261 -28.56 -0.14 2.71
CA GLY A 261 -29.33 -1.37 2.92
C GLY A 261 -28.67 -2.56 2.23
N PHE A 262 -27.64 -3.16 2.84
CA PHE A 262 -27.06 -4.39 2.30
C PHE A 262 -27.90 -5.61 2.67
N ARG A 263 -28.19 -6.45 1.66
CA ARG A 263 -28.88 -7.72 1.87
C ARG A 263 -27.98 -8.63 2.72
N GLY A 264 -28.56 -9.20 3.78
CA GLY A 264 -27.83 -10.04 4.74
C GLY A 264 -27.11 -9.26 5.85
N SER A 265 -27.32 -7.96 5.98
CA SER A 265 -26.77 -7.18 7.11
C SER A 265 -27.45 -7.57 8.44
N THR A 266 -26.64 -7.95 9.43
CA THR A 266 -27.11 -8.28 10.79
C THR A 266 -27.60 -7.04 11.54
N GLY A 267 -28.42 -7.26 12.58
CA GLY A 267 -28.83 -6.19 13.50
C GLY A 267 -27.63 -5.52 14.18
N SER A 268 -26.56 -6.27 14.46
CA SER A 268 -25.33 -5.75 15.05
C SER A 268 -24.60 -4.77 14.12
N LEU A 269 -24.53 -5.07 12.82
CA LEU A 269 -23.94 -4.15 11.84
C LEU A 269 -24.74 -2.85 11.72
N LYS A 270 -26.07 -2.93 11.76
CA LYS A 270 -26.97 -1.76 11.76
C LYS A 270 -26.84 -0.93 13.04
N LYS A 271 -26.54 -1.55 14.19
CA LYS A 271 -26.21 -0.81 15.42
C LYS A 271 -24.83 -0.17 15.34
N LEU A 272 -23.84 -0.84 14.74
CA LEU A 272 -22.51 -0.26 14.53
C LEU A 272 -22.55 0.92 13.56
N SER A 273 -23.43 0.89 12.55
CA SER A 273 -23.55 1.98 11.58
C SER A 273 -23.96 3.31 12.21
N SER A 274 -24.68 3.29 13.35
CA SER A 274 -25.03 4.53 14.06
C SER A 274 -23.84 5.21 14.74
N SER A 275 -22.71 4.52 14.92
CA SER A 275 -21.49 5.11 15.49
C SER A 275 -20.72 5.99 14.51
N GLY A 276 -21.00 5.89 13.20
CA GLY A 276 -20.28 6.58 12.14
C GLY A 276 -18.86 6.07 11.85
N ILE A 277 -18.27 5.23 12.71
CA ILE A 277 -16.90 4.73 12.54
C ILE A 277 -16.86 3.51 11.62
N ILE A 278 -17.73 2.53 11.86
CA ILE A 278 -17.83 1.31 11.05
C ILE A 278 -19.14 1.36 10.29
N THR A 279 -19.07 1.75 9.04
CA THR A 279 -20.22 1.74 8.15
C THR A 279 -20.36 0.38 7.47
N PRO A 280 -21.58 -0.07 7.16
CA PRO A 280 -21.81 -1.30 6.42
C PRO A 280 -21.02 -1.38 5.11
N SER A 281 -20.82 -0.25 4.42
CA SER A 281 -20.02 -0.17 3.19
C SER A 281 -18.54 -0.44 3.47
N ILE A 282 -17.95 0.18 4.50
CA ILE A 282 -16.55 -0.04 4.88
C ILE A 282 -16.35 -1.50 5.28
N TYR A 283 -17.25 -2.04 6.09
CA TYR A 283 -17.19 -3.45 6.47
C TYR A 283 -17.28 -4.37 5.25
N LEU A 284 -18.20 -4.11 4.31
CA LEU A 284 -18.30 -4.83 3.04
C LEU A 284 -16.95 -4.78 2.30
N TYR A 285 -16.38 -3.60 2.04
CA TYR A 285 -15.10 -3.47 1.33
C TYR A 285 -13.94 -4.28 1.94
N PHE A 286 -13.86 -4.35 3.26
CA PHE A 286 -12.78 -5.09 3.93
C PHE A 286 -13.04 -6.58 4.08
N SER A 287 -14.29 -7.04 4.01
CA SER A 287 -14.62 -8.46 4.25
C SER A 287 -15.08 -9.21 3.00
N SER A 288 -15.62 -8.52 2.00
CA SER A 288 -16.32 -9.15 0.87
C SER A 288 -15.37 -9.89 -0.08
N SER A 289 -14.15 -9.40 -0.26
CA SER A 289 -13.18 -9.96 -1.22
C SER A 289 -12.88 -11.44 -0.98
N ILE A 290 -12.89 -11.90 0.28
CA ILE A 290 -12.73 -13.31 0.63
C ILE A 290 -13.91 -14.15 0.13
N GLY A 291 -15.13 -13.62 0.25
CA GLY A 291 -16.33 -14.23 -0.33
C GLY A 291 -16.26 -14.29 -1.86
N VAL A 292 -15.75 -13.24 -2.50
CA VAL A 292 -15.55 -13.20 -3.96
C VAL A 292 -14.58 -14.30 -4.39
N LEU A 293 -13.46 -14.47 -3.68
CA LEU A 293 -12.51 -15.56 -3.93
C LEU A 293 -13.19 -16.93 -3.84
N ASN A 294 -14.05 -17.14 -2.84
CA ASN A 294 -14.77 -18.41 -2.69
C ASN A 294 -15.73 -18.67 -3.86
N GLN A 295 -16.52 -17.66 -4.23
CA GLN A 295 -17.46 -17.78 -5.35
C GLN A 295 -16.75 -17.92 -6.70
N TYR A 296 -15.56 -17.34 -6.85
CA TYR A 296 -14.71 -17.53 -8.01
C TYR A 296 -14.37 -19.00 -8.24
N PHE A 297 -13.88 -19.72 -7.21
CA PHE A 297 -13.53 -21.14 -7.34
C PHE A 297 -14.76 -22.04 -7.51
N ILE A 298 -15.87 -21.73 -6.82
CA ILE A 298 -17.13 -22.48 -6.99
C ILE A 298 -17.66 -22.37 -8.42
N GLN A 299 -17.62 -21.17 -9.00
CA GLN A 299 -18.22 -20.92 -10.30
C GLN A 299 -17.28 -21.29 -11.45
N ASN A 300 -15.97 -21.12 -11.27
CA ASN A 300 -14.90 -21.38 -12.24
C ASN A 300 -15.21 -20.86 -13.66
N LYS A 301 -15.49 -19.56 -13.76
CA LYS A 301 -16.11 -18.93 -14.96
C LYS A 301 -15.39 -17.72 -15.56
N GLU A 302 -14.30 -17.25 -14.96
CA GLU A 302 -13.55 -16.13 -15.53
C GLU A 302 -12.61 -16.65 -16.62
N ASP A 303 -12.85 -16.24 -17.86
CA ASP A 303 -11.92 -16.39 -18.98
C ASP A 303 -11.30 -15.01 -19.24
N VAL A 304 -10.08 -14.80 -18.75
CA VAL A 304 -9.37 -13.52 -18.87
C VAL A 304 -8.04 -13.73 -19.60
N PRO A 305 -7.60 -12.77 -20.43
CA PRO A 305 -6.30 -12.88 -21.07
C PRO A 305 -5.17 -12.98 -20.02
N ILE A 306 -4.13 -13.75 -20.35
CA ILE A 306 -2.98 -14.00 -19.46
C ILE A 306 -2.35 -12.67 -19.03
N GLY A 307 -2.22 -12.47 -17.72
CA GLY A 307 -1.60 -11.27 -17.15
C GLY A 307 -2.46 -10.00 -17.26
N SER A 308 -3.72 -10.09 -17.70
CA SER A 308 -4.60 -8.93 -17.88
C SER A 308 -4.90 -8.20 -16.56
N ASN A 309 -4.90 -8.89 -15.42
CA ASN A 309 -5.06 -8.23 -14.12
C ASN A 309 -3.76 -7.55 -13.68
N MET A 310 -2.65 -8.28 -13.65
CA MET A 310 -1.35 -7.79 -13.19
C MET A 310 -0.81 -6.65 -14.07
N PHE A 311 -1.05 -6.73 -15.38
CA PHE A 311 -0.53 -5.82 -16.41
C PHE A 311 -1.63 -5.02 -17.13
N LEU A 312 -2.80 -4.83 -16.52
CA LEU A 312 -3.92 -4.06 -17.10
C LEU A 312 -3.46 -2.73 -17.71
N THR A 313 -2.55 -2.04 -17.02
CA THR A 313 -1.99 -0.75 -17.48
C THR A 313 -1.26 -0.88 -18.82
N LEU A 314 -0.52 -1.97 -19.03
CA LEU A 314 0.18 -2.24 -20.29
C LEU A 314 -0.81 -2.58 -21.40
N TYR A 315 -1.83 -3.39 -21.13
CA TYR A 315 -2.91 -3.68 -22.07
C TYR A 315 -3.54 -2.38 -22.60
N ARG A 316 -3.89 -1.46 -21.70
CA ARG A 316 -4.48 -0.15 -22.09
C ARG A 316 -3.52 0.74 -22.86
N ILE A 317 -2.21 0.62 -22.64
CA ILE A 317 -1.22 1.36 -23.42
C ILE A 317 -1.15 0.78 -24.83
N PHE A 318 -1.09 -0.55 -24.96
CA PHE A 318 -1.05 -1.23 -26.26
C PHE A 318 -2.33 -1.02 -27.07
N GLU A 319 -3.49 -1.08 -26.44
CA GLU A 319 -4.79 -0.76 -27.06
C GLU A 319 -4.79 0.66 -27.67
N ARG A 320 -4.22 1.64 -26.96
CA ARG A 320 -4.05 3.02 -27.47
C ARG A 320 -3.07 3.14 -28.64
N PHE A 321 -2.16 2.18 -28.80
CA PHE A 321 -1.29 2.08 -29.96
C PHE A 321 -1.90 1.26 -31.11
N GLY A 322 -3.17 0.85 -30.99
CA GLY A 322 -3.88 0.09 -32.02
C GLY A 322 -3.53 -1.40 -32.04
N VAL A 323 -2.89 -1.92 -30.98
CA VAL A 323 -2.72 -3.37 -30.83
C VAL A 323 -4.07 -3.95 -30.40
N ASP A 324 -4.52 -5.01 -31.07
CA ASP A 324 -5.76 -5.72 -30.76
C ASP A 324 -5.63 -6.56 -29.48
N VAL A 325 -5.53 -5.86 -28.35
CA VAL A 325 -5.53 -6.42 -27.01
C VAL A 325 -6.57 -5.70 -26.19
N HIS A 326 -7.52 -6.45 -25.65
CA HIS A 326 -8.57 -5.92 -24.81
C HIS A 326 -8.52 -6.59 -23.44
N ALA A 327 -8.62 -5.80 -22.38
CA ALA A 327 -8.69 -6.28 -21.01
C ALA A 327 -9.74 -5.48 -20.24
N GLU A 328 -10.67 -6.18 -19.62
CA GLU A 328 -11.76 -5.54 -18.90
C GLU A 328 -11.22 -4.73 -17.70
N ILE A 329 -11.65 -3.47 -17.60
CA ILE A 329 -11.28 -2.58 -16.48
C ILE A 329 -11.95 -3.04 -15.19
N TYR A 330 -13.15 -3.60 -15.30
CA TYR A 330 -13.88 -4.14 -14.17
C TYR A 330 -13.75 -5.64 -14.14
N GLN A 331 -13.76 -6.16 -12.93
CA GLN A 331 -13.80 -7.58 -12.68
C GLN A 331 -15.24 -8.08 -12.75
N GLN A 332 -15.41 -9.39 -12.94
CA GLN A 332 -16.71 -10.03 -12.92
C GLN A 332 -17.40 -9.83 -11.56
N TRP A 333 -18.71 -9.59 -11.58
CA TRP A 333 -19.52 -9.47 -10.37
C TRP A 333 -19.86 -10.85 -9.81
N TYR A 334 -19.55 -11.05 -8.52
CA TYR A 334 -19.91 -12.24 -7.78
C TYR A 334 -20.99 -11.92 -6.76
N LYS A 335 -22.00 -12.79 -6.67
CA LYS A 335 -23.08 -12.67 -5.70
C LYS A 335 -22.63 -13.23 -4.35
N ILE A 336 -22.34 -12.36 -3.39
CA ILE A 336 -21.99 -12.73 -2.01
C ILE A 336 -22.86 -12.00 -0.99
N PRO A 337 -24.04 -12.58 -0.71
CA PRO A 337 -25.34 -11.92 -0.51
C PRO A 337 -25.63 -10.60 -1.24
N THR A 338 -24.67 -9.67 -1.22
CA THR A 338 -24.60 -8.44 -2.01
C THR A 338 -23.61 -8.66 -3.17
N PRO A 339 -23.92 -8.25 -4.41
CA PRO A 339 -22.99 -8.33 -5.52
C PRO A 339 -21.74 -7.49 -5.28
N VAL A 340 -20.56 -8.07 -5.48
CA VAL A 340 -19.26 -7.39 -5.41
C VAL A 340 -18.38 -7.92 -6.54
N ASN A 341 -17.68 -7.03 -7.23
CA ASN A 341 -16.75 -7.40 -8.29
C ASN A 341 -15.28 -7.42 -7.85
N THR A 342 -14.97 -6.85 -6.69
CA THR A 342 -13.59 -6.74 -6.23
C THR A 342 -13.14 -8.03 -5.54
N GLY A 343 -12.11 -8.67 -6.07
CA GLY A 343 -11.57 -9.94 -5.60
C GLY A 343 -10.52 -9.81 -4.49
N THR A 344 -9.72 -10.85 -4.32
CA THR A 344 -8.39 -10.75 -3.67
C THR A 344 -7.32 -10.79 -4.76
N TYR A 345 -6.08 -10.46 -4.43
CA TYR A 345 -4.97 -10.65 -5.36
C TYR A 345 -4.77 -12.13 -5.78
N LEU A 346 -5.19 -13.11 -4.96
CA LEU A 346 -5.10 -14.53 -5.30
C LEU A 346 -6.04 -14.88 -6.44
N ARG A 347 -7.23 -14.27 -6.47
CA ARG A 347 -8.19 -14.43 -7.56
C ARG A 347 -7.58 -13.93 -8.87
N GLU A 348 -6.97 -12.76 -8.84
CA GLU A 348 -6.33 -12.15 -10.01
C GLU A 348 -5.11 -12.92 -10.49
N LEU A 349 -4.28 -13.40 -9.56
CA LEU A 349 -3.14 -14.25 -9.90
C LEU A 349 -3.58 -15.57 -10.54
N HIS A 350 -4.67 -16.16 -10.04
CA HIS A 350 -5.25 -17.36 -10.64
C HIS A 350 -5.90 -17.06 -11.99
N GLY A 351 -6.62 -15.95 -12.12
CA GLY A 351 -7.17 -15.51 -13.40
C GLY A 351 -6.07 -15.32 -14.45
N ASP A 352 -4.95 -14.71 -14.07
CA ASP A 352 -3.85 -14.44 -15.00
C ASP A 352 -3.00 -15.68 -15.34
N PHE A 353 -2.75 -16.56 -14.37
CA PHE A 353 -1.73 -17.62 -14.50
C PHE A 353 -2.14 -18.98 -13.93
N GLY A 354 -3.41 -19.17 -13.58
CA GLY A 354 -3.93 -20.39 -12.96
C GLY A 354 -3.27 -20.73 -11.62
N ILE A 355 -3.16 -22.03 -11.33
CA ILE A 355 -2.48 -22.55 -10.15
C ILE A 355 -1.02 -22.06 -10.03
N PRO A 356 -0.20 -22.01 -11.11
CA PRO A 356 1.12 -21.37 -11.06
C PRO A 356 1.11 -19.95 -10.48
N GLY A 357 0.10 -19.14 -10.76
CA GLY A 357 -0.05 -17.79 -10.20
C GLY A 357 -0.19 -17.80 -8.68
N ILE A 358 -1.01 -18.72 -8.15
CA ILE A 358 -1.21 -18.92 -6.69
C ILE A 358 0.08 -19.42 -6.02
N LEU A 359 0.86 -20.25 -6.71
CA LEU A 359 2.09 -20.82 -6.16
C LEU A 359 3.26 -19.82 -6.21
N PHE A 360 3.54 -19.25 -7.39
CA PHE A 360 4.70 -18.39 -7.59
C PHE A 360 4.46 -16.95 -7.15
N GLY A 361 3.25 -16.41 -7.31
CA GLY A 361 2.95 -15.01 -7.00
C GLY A 361 3.27 -14.63 -5.54
N PRO A 362 2.64 -15.28 -4.54
CA PRO A 362 2.93 -15.04 -3.13
C PRO A 362 4.38 -15.32 -2.76
N TYR A 363 4.98 -16.40 -3.28
CA TYR A 363 6.38 -16.75 -3.05
C TYR A 363 7.34 -15.65 -3.53
N LEU A 364 7.20 -15.22 -4.78
CA LEU A 364 8.03 -14.16 -5.37
C LEU A 364 7.82 -12.82 -4.64
N LEU A 365 6.58 -12.51 -4.24
CA LEU A 365 6.30 -11.32 -3.45
C LEU A 365 7.03 -11.37 -2.09
N GLY A 366 7.05 -12.53 -1.42
CA GLY A 366 7.82 -12.76 -0.19
C GLY A 366 9.34 -12.60 -0.41
N VAL A 367 9.86 -13.17 -1.50
CA VAL A 367 11.27 -13.06 -1.91
C VAL A 367 11.67 -11.61 -2.14
N PHE A 368 11.00 -10.90 -3.06
CA PHE A 368 11.41 -9.55 -3.44
C PHE A 368 11.23 -8.55 -2.30
N SER A 369 10.11 -8.63 -1.57
CA SER A 369 9.87 -7.74 -0.43
C SER A 369 10.95 -7.91 0.65
N SER A 370 11.35 -9.14 0.96
CA SER A 370 12.38 -9.43 1.96
C SER A 370 13.79 -9.08 1.48
N PHE A 371 14.07 -9.28 0.19
CA PHE A 371 15.36 -8.93 -0.42
C PHE A 371 15.63 -7.43 -0.32
N PHE A 372 14.71 -6.60 -0.78
CA PHE A 372 14.88 -5.15 -0.68
C PHE A 372 14.84 -4.67 0.77
N TRP A 373 14.03 -5.30 1.62
CA TRP A 373 13.98 -4.98 3.04
C TRP A 373 15.33 -5.23 3.73
N LEU A 374 15.97 -6.39 3.52
CA LEU A 374 17.28 -6.69 4.10
C LEU A 374 18.38 -5.79 3.51
N ARG A 375 18.38 -5.58 2.19
CA ARG A 375 19.31 -4.65 1.53
C ARG A 375 19.21 -3.23 2.07
N PHE A 376 17.99 -2.75 2.33
CA PHE A 376 17.79 -1.44 2.95
C PHE A 376 18.30 -1.42 4.39
N LYS A 377 18.12 -2.49 5.17
CA LYS A 377 18.66 -2.55 6.53
C LYS A 377 20.19 -2.58 6.56
N GLU A 378 20.83 -3.15 5.56
CA GLU A 378 22.28 -3.16 5.42
C GLU A 378 22.82 -1.81 4.90
N ASN A 379 22.24 -1.31 3.80
CA ASN A 379 22.84 -0.23 3.02
C ASN A 379 22.16 1.13 3.24
N GLY A 380 20.93 1.16 3.74
CA GLY A 380 20.14 2.37 3.95
C GLY A 380 19.86 3.15 2.66
N ARG A 381 19.76 2.51 1.49
CA ARG A 381 19.63 3.21 0.22
C ARG A 381 18.19 3.59 -0.11
N PHE A 382 17.96 4.76 -0.70
CA PHE A 382 16.62 5.19 -1.09
C PHE A 382 16.00 4.31 -2.18
N ILE A 383 16.83 3.72 -3.04
CA ILE A 383 16.34 2.83 -4.10
C ILE A 383 15.69 1.59 -3.49
N ASP A 384 16.32 0.98 -2.48
CA ASP A 384 15.79 -0.19 -1.80
C ASP A 384 14.49 0.17 -1.06
N LEU A 385 14.44 1.35 -0.43
CA LEU A 385 13.21 1.85 0.19
C LEU A 385 12.06 2.02 -0.80
N SER A 386 12.32 2.52 -2.01
CA SER A 386 11.28 2.67 -3.03
C SER A 386 10.70 1.33 -3.45
N PHE A 387 11.55 0.31 -3.60
CA PHE A 387 11.09 -1.06 -3.84
C PHE A 387 10.33 -1.63 -2.63
N ILE A 388 10.78 -1.40 -1.40
CA ILE A 388 10.03 -1.82 -0.21
C ILE A 388 8.64 -1.19 -0.21
N ALA A 389 8.54 0.11 -0.44
CA ALA A 389 7.25 0.80 -0.50
C ALA A 389 6.35 0.23 -1.61
N PHE A 390 6.92 -0.11 -2.77
CA PHE A 390 6.20 -0.78 -3.86
C PHE A 390 5.68 -2.18 -3.45
N PHE A 391 6.53 -3.05 -2.92
CA PHE A 391 6.07 -4.38 -2.55
C PHE A 391 5.12 -4.37 -1.34
N PHE A 392 5.31 -3.45 -0.39
CA PHE A 392 4.40 -3.29 0.74
C PHE A 392 3.05 -2.71 0.31
N GLY A 393 2.97 -1.87 -0.72
CA GLY A 393 1.65 -1.47 -1.24
C GLY A 393 0.91 -2.64 -1.92
N ILE A 394 1.63 -3.53 -2.63
CA ILE A 394 1.05 -4.78 -3.14
C ILE A 394 0.56 -5.68 -1.99
N ILE A 395 1.38 -5.88 -0.95
CA ILE A 395 0.97 -6.63 0.25
C ILE A 395 -0.24 -5.96 0.93
N GLY A 396 -0.19 -4.64 1.08
CA GLY A 396 -1.22 -3.78 1.67
C GLY A 396 -2.59 -3.93 1.03
N LEU A 397 -2.62 -4.06 -0.29
CA LEU A 397 -3.83 -4.23 -1.08
C LEU A 397 -4.12 -5.70 -1.44
N SER A 398 -3.29 -6.65 -1.03
CA SER A 398 -3.43 -8.06 -1.43
C SER A 398 -4.80 -8.67 -1.14
N PHE A 399 -5.52 -8.12 -0.15
CA PHE A 399 -6.86 -8.56 0.17
C PHE A 399 -7.94 -8.12 -0.82
N ILE A 400 -7.71 -7.08 -1.62
CA ILE A 400 -8.73 -6.45 -2.47
C ILE A 400 -8.36 -6.46 -3.95
N VAL A 401 -7.09 -6.30 -4.31
CA VAL A 401 -6.66 -6.24 -5.71
C VAL A 401 -5.15 -6.45 -5.81
N ILE A 402 -4.63 -6.92 -6.96
CA ILE A 402 -3.21 -6.71 -7.25
C ILE A 402 -3.01 -5.21 -7.49
N ALA A 403 -2.23 -4.54 -6.63
CA ALA A 403 -2.04 -3.09 -6.71
C ALA A 403 -1.53 -2.60 -8.09
N THR A 404 -0.79 -3.42 -8.83
CA THR A 404 -0.28 -3.07 -10.18
C THR A 404 -1.36 -2.99 -11.24
N ARG A 405 -2.55 -3.55 -10.99
CA ARG A 405 -3.76 -3.34 -11.82
C ARG A 405 -4.17 -1.86 -11.84
N LEU A 406 -3.87 -1.12 -10.76
CA LEU A 406 -4.17 0.30 -10.65
C LEU A 406 -3.08 1.10 -11.37
N GLY A 407 -3.41 1.67 -12.53
CA GLY A 407 -2.39 2.30 -13.38
C GLY A 407 -1.60 3.42 -12.72
N GLY A 408 -2.20 4.22 -11.84
CA GLY A 408 -1.44 5.19 -11.05
C GLY A 408 -0.34 4.53 -10.20
N TYR A 409 -0.66 3.40 -9.57
CA TYR A 409 0.30 2.66 -8.75
C TYR A 409 1.35 1.95 -9.58
N PHE A 410 1.00 1.44 -10.76
CA PHE A 410 1.94 0.84 -11.71
C PHE A 410 3.08 1.80 -12.09
N PHE A 411 2.79 3.10 -12.22
CA PHE A 411 3.80 4.12 -12.56
C PHE A 411 4.64 4.62 -11.38
N PHE A 412 4.28 4.28 -10.13
CA PHE A 412 5.04 4.67 -8.94
C PHE A 412 6.55 4.35 -9.02
N PRO A 413 7.00 3.11 -9.31
CA PRO A 413 8.43 2.79 -9.32
C PRO A 413 9.21 3.57 -10.38
N PHE A 414 8.59 3.89 -11.53
CA PHE A 414 9.23 4.65 -12.62
C PHE A 414 9.57 6.09 -12.22
N ILE A 415 8.88 6.65 -11.22
CA ILE A 415 9.14 7.99 -10.68
C ILE A 415 10.03 7.90 -9.42
N ALA A 416 9.73 6.97 -8.53
CA ALA A 416 10.42 6.84 -7.24
C ALA A 416 11.88 6.39 -7.39
N ILE A 417 12.18 5.50 -8.34
CA ILE A 417 13.54 4.95 -8.53
C ILE A 417 14.53 6.02 -9.01
N PRO A 418 14.28 6.80 -10.10
CA PRO A 418 15.21 7.84 -10.54
C PRO A 418 15.49 8.88 -9.45
N ILE A 419 14.46 9.31 -8.73
CA ILE A 419 14.61 10.28 -7.62
C ILE A 419 15.42 9.67 -6.49
N SER A 420 15.20 8.40 -6.16
CA SER A 420 15.99 7.68 -5.17
C SER A 420 17.46 7.55 -5.56
N MET A 421 17.75 7.25 -6.82
CA MET A 421 19.12 7.21 -7.33
C MET A 421 19.79 8.59 -7.23
N PHE A 422 19.06 9.67 -7.52
CA PHE A 422 19.55 11.04 -7.36
C PHE A 422 19.87 11.35 -5.88
N LEU A 423 19.02 10.94 -4.95
CA LEU A 423 19.24 11.08 -3.51
C LEU A 423 20.49 10.30 -3.05
N ASP A 424 20.66 9.06 -3.50
CA ASP A 424 21.78 8.17 -3.14
C ASP A 424 23.16 8.70 -3.62
N ARG A 425 23.26 9.30 -4.82
CA ARG A 425 24.54 9.64 -5.47
C ARG A 425 25.48 10.53 -4.62
N ARG A 426 24.94 11.43 -3.78
CA ARG A 426 25.77 12.36 -2.98
C ARG A 426 26.29 11.77 -1.68
N VAL A 427 25.68 10.69 -1.18
CA VAL A 427 26.12 10.05 0.07
C VAL A 427 27.50 9.40 -0.10
N LYS A 428 27.77 8.84 -1.29
CA LYS A 428 29.07 8.23 -1.62
C LYS A 428 30.21 9.25 -1.64
N SER A 429 29.95 10.47 -2.09
CA SER A 429 30.96 11.53 -2.16
C SER A 429 31.48 11.94 -0.78
N GLN A 430 30.60 12.08 0.22
CA GLN A 430 31.02 12.47 1.57
C GLN A 430 31.90 11.42 2.27
N LYS A 431 31.62 10.11 2.10
CA LYS A 431 32.47 9.05 2.66
C LYS A 431 33.86 9.00 2.01
N LEU A 432 33.95 9.32 0.72
CA LEU A 432 35.23 9.36 0.04
C LEU A 432 36.10 10.49 0.62
N PHE A 433 35.52 11.68 0.82
CA PHE A 433 36.23 12.81 1.40
C PHE A 433 36.69 12.56 2.84
N SER A 434 35.85 11.98 3.71
CA SER A 434 36.27 11.68 5.10
C SER A 434 37.37 10.63 5.20
N THR A 435 37.41 9.67 4.26
CA THR A 435 38.44 8.63 4.23
C THR A 435 39.78 9.18 3.71
N VAL A 436 39.73 10.08 2.72
CA VAL A 436 40.93 10.79 2.24
C VAL A 436 41.48 11.69 3.34
N GLU A 437 40.63 12.46 4.01
CA GLU A 437 41.05 13.37 5.09
C GLU A 437 41.68 12.63 6.29
N GLN A 438 41.11 11.49 6.71
CA GLN A 438 41.73 10.65 7.73
C GLN A 438 43.06 10.03 7.30
N LYS A 439 43.20 9.66 6.02
CA LYS A 439 44.49 9.20 5.49
C LYS A 439 45.52 10.33 5.44
N THR A 440 45.13 11.55 5.08
CA THR A 440 46.04 12.70 5.03
C THR A 440 46.52 13.10 6.42
N ILE A 441 45.63 13.10 7.43
CA ILE A 441 46.02 13.37 8.83
C ILE A 441 47.04 12.34 9.32
N ASN A 442 46.80 11.06 9.06
CA ASN A 442 47.73 10.00 9.45
C ASN A 442 49.09 10.03 8.71
N ILE A 443 49.21 10.74 7.59
CA ILE A 443 50.48 10.93 6.86
C ILE A 443 51.24 12.17 7.38
N CYS A 444 50.56 13.17 7.91
CA CYS A 444 51.21 14.36 8.49
C CYS A 444 51.75 14.14 9.91
N ASP A 445 51.24 13.14 10.62
CA ASP A 445 51.68 12.78 11.98
C ASP A 445 52.79 11.70 12.01
N SER A 446 53.27 11.25 10.83
CA SER A 446 54.38 10.31 10.64
C SER A 446 55.57 10.98 9.98
#